data_AF-A0A524MA04-F1
#
_entry.id   AF-A0A524MA04-F1
#
_cell.length_a   1.000
_cell.length_b   1.000
_cell.length_c   1.000
_cell.angle_alpha   90.00
_cell.angle_beta   90.00
_cell.angle_gamma   90.00
#
_symmetry.space_group_name_H-M   'P 1'
#
loop_
_entity.id
_entity.type
_entity.pdbx_description
1 polymer ?
#
loop_
_entity_poly.entity_id
_entity_poly.type
_entity_poly.pdbx_seq_one_letter_code
_entity_poly.pdbx_strand_id
1 'polypeptide(L)'
;MQDADILFKMILTGDEGLIQNRIIEQLGLIVSEEAFMETIGTDNYILTRIVDEVKVKISLWVISLDSEFQQLRKSYYMNASILVLSIEEYDQDLHSKFEPIVDEVFSKTGKIPIAIVANTSEKKREVPELLELAAKLDASQLILDVENLDLLEEKMERLIRETLFNTEVGNAPCIL
;
A
#
# COMPACT_ATOMS: atom_id res chain seq x y z
N MET A 1 -3.59 22.28 -17.05
CA MET A 1 -2.98 21.40 -16.03
C MET A 1 -1.74 20.81 -16.68
N GLN A 2 -0.55 21.00 -16.12
CA GLN A 2 0.64 20.27 -16.61
C GLN A 2 0.40 18.79 -16.33
N ASP A 3 0.41 17.96 -17.37
CA ASP A 3 0.30 16.51 -17.26
C ASP A 3 1.37 15.97 -16.30
N ALA A 4 1.01 14.92 -15.54
CA ALA A 4 1.99 14.21 -14.74
C ALA A 4 2.80 13.31 -15.66
N ASP A 5 4.10 13.20 -15.42
CA ASP A 5 4.97 12.36 -16.24
C ASP A 5 4.64 10.87 -16.05
N ILE A 6 4.16 10.51 -14.84
CA ILE A 6 3.87 9.14 -14.45
C ILE A 6 2.59 9.07 -13.61
N LEU A 7 1.72 8.09 -13.91
CA LEU A 7 0.64 7.65 -13.03
C LEU A 7 1.08 6.41 -12.25
N PHE A 8 0.93 6.48 -10.93
CA PHE A 8 1.39 5.49 -9.98
C PHE A 8 0.23 5.04 -9.10
N LYS A 9 -0.08 3.74 -9.07
CA LYS A 9 -1.22 3.23 -8.28
C LYS A 9 -0.73 2.44 -7.08
N MET A 10 -1.18 2.81 -5.89
CA MET A 10 -0.88 2.13 -4.64
C MET A 10 -2.17 1.55 -4.06
N ILE A 11 -2.13 0.30 -3.62
CA ILE A 11 -3.20 -0.33 -2.85
C ILE A 11 -2.80 -0.32 -1.38
N LEU A 12 -3.71 0.13 -0.51
CA LEU A 12 -3.62 -0.02 0.94
C LEU A 12 -4.78 -0.91 1.39
N THR A 13 -4.48 -2.01 2.08
CA THR A 13 -5.48 -2.94 2.59
C THR A 13 -4.94 -3.67 3.83
N GLY A 14 -5.80 -4.39 4.54
CA GLY A 14 -5.45 -5.04 5.80
C GLY A 14 -6.40 -4.62 6.90
N ASP A 15 -5.88 -4.48 8.12
CA ASP A 15 -6.65 -4.00 9.26
C ASP A 15 -7.05 -2.55 9.08
N GLU A 16 -8.36 -2.30 9.23
CA GLU A 16 -8.93 -0.96 9.26
C GLU A 16 -8.65 -0.35 10.63
N GLY A 17 -8.08 0.86 10.67
CA GLY A 17 -7.72 1.47 11.94
C GLY A 17 -6.65 2.56 11.87
N LEU A 18 -5.88 2.66 12.94
CA LEU A 18 -4.87 3.71 13.16
C LEU A 18 -3.78 3.68 12.09
N ILE A 19 -3.33 2.49 11.70
CA ILE A 19 -2.19 2.35 10.78
C ILE A 19 -2.53 2.88 9.39
N GLN A 20 -3.70 2.52 8.85
CA GLN A 20 -4.12 3.02 7.53
C GLN A 20 -4.25 4.53 7.52
N ASN A 21 -4.92 5.09 8.54
CA ASN A 21 -5.06 6.53 8.70
C ASN A 21 -3.69 7.22 8.77
N ARG A 22 -2.73 6.64 9.50
CA ARG A 22 -1.39 7.21 9.60
C ARG A 22 -0.64 7.20 8.26
N ILE A 23 -0.76 6.13 7.48
CA ILE A 23 -0.16 6.06 6.14
C ILE A 23 -0.75 7.14 5.23
N ILE A 24 -2.08 7.32 5.26
CA ILE A 24 -2.78 8.34 4.46
C ILE A 24 -2.28 9.74 4.84
N GLU A 25 -2.20 10.05 6.14
CA GLU A 25 -1.70 11.32 6.65
C GLU A 25 -0.24 11.58 6.22
N GLN A 26 0.64 10.58 6.35
CA GLN A 26 2.06 10.71 5.98
C GLN A 26 2.30 10.90 4.48
N LEU A 27 1.45 10.30 3.64
CA LEU A 27 1.46 10.58 2.21
C LEU A 27 1.02 12.02 1.88
N GLY A 28 0.65 12.83 2.88
CA GLY A 28 0.26 14.23 2.69
C GLY A 28 -1.03 14.35 1.89
N LEU A 29 -1.89 13.34 2.00
CA LEU A 29 -3.17 13.28 1.32
C LEU A 29 -4.15 14.21 2.02
N ILE A 30 -4.37 15.39 1.43
CA ILE A 30 -5.50 16.23 1.79
C ILE A 30 -6.71 15.62 1.09
N VAL A 31 -7.74 15.27 1.85
CA VAL A 31 -9.07 14.95 1.32
C VAL A 31 -9.64 16.23 0.72
N SER A 32 -9.25 16.57 -0.51
CA SER A 32 -10.00 17.56 -1.27
C SER A 32 -11.36 16.96 -1.59
N GLU A 33 -12.43 17.75 -1.53
CA GLU A 33 -13.80 17.30 -1.90
C GLU A 33 -13.86 16.67 -3.32
N GLU A 34 -12.87 16.96 -4.19
CA GLU A 34 -12.70 16.36 -5.53
C GLU A 34 -11.94 15.01 -5.55
N ALA A 35 -11.28 14.63 -4.45
CA ALA A 35 -10.48 13.42 -4.28
C ALA A 35 -11.13 12.41 -3.32
N PHE A 36 -12.42 12.57 -3.04
CA PHE A 36 -13.23 11.62 -2.28
C PHE A 36 -14.31 11.09 -3.21
N MET A 37 -14.01 9.99 -3.91
CA MET A 37 -15.07 9.14 -4.45
C MET A 37 -15.32 8.06 -3.40
N GLU A 38 -16.28 8.32 -2.50
CA GLU A 38 -16.88 7.30 -1.66
C GLU A 38 -17.50 6.27 -2.61
N THR A 39 -16.69 5.28 -2.99
CA THR A 39 -17.12 4.22 -3.87
C THR A 39 -17.37 3.05 -2.95
N ILE A 40 -18.54 2.45 -3.02
CA ILE A 40 -18.94 1.31 -2.17
C ILE A 40 -17.75 0.34 -1.97
N GLY A 41 -17.21 0.32 -0.74
CA GLY A 41 -16.08 -0.54 -0.33
C GLY A 41 -14.65 -0.04 -0.58
N THR A 42 -14.44 1.20 -1.07
CA THR A 42 -13.10 1.79 -1.30
C THR A 42 -13.04 3.32 -1.18
N ASP A 43 -12.00 3.82 -0.52
CA ASP A 43 -11.62 5.23 -0.57
C ASP A 43 -10.46 5.45 -1.55
N ASN A 44 -10.64 6.40 -2.46
CA ASN A 44 -9.68 6.66 -3.54
C ASN A 44 -9.12 8.07 -3.42
N TYR A 45 -7.84 8.18 -3.08
CA TYR A 45 -7.14 9.45 -2.96
C TYR A 45 -6.16 9.67 -4.11
N ILE A 46 -5.97 10.93 -4.49
CA ILE A 46 -5.02 11.31 -5.54
C ILE A 46 -4.12 12.42 -5.00
N LEU A 47 -2.81 12.21 -5.02
CA LEU A 47 -1.81 13.27 -4.83
C LEU A 47 -0.89 13.39 -6.04
N THR A 48 -0.23 14.54 -6.13
CA THR A 48 0.91 14.74 -7.03
C THR A 48 2.12 15.13 -6.19
N ARG A 49 3.27 14.48 -6.41
CA ARG A 49 4.55 14.78 -5.76
C ARG A 49 5.66 14.83 -6.80
N ILE A 50 6.77 15.48 -6.44
CA ILE A 50 8.00 15.45 -7.23
C ILE A 50 8.92 14.41 -6.58
N VAL A 51 9.30 13.38 -7.33
CA VAL A 51 10.23 12.33 -6.88
C VAL A 51 11.41 12.33 -7.87
N ASP A 52 12.61 12.61 -7.39
CA ASP A 52 13.82 12.73 -8.21
C ASP A 52 13.60 13.58 -9.49
N GLU A 53 13.01 14.77 -9.33
CA GLU A 53 12.65 15.73 -10.40
C GLU A 53 11.50 15.30 -11.33
N VAL A 54 10.95 14.09 -11.15
CA VAL A 54 9.80 13.59 -11.93
C VAL A 54 8.48 13.93 -11.24
N LYS A 55 7.51 14.46 -11.99
CA LYS A 55 6.17 14.75 -11.47
C LYS A 55 5.31 13.49 -11.48
N VAL A 56 5.11 12.89 -10.32
CA VAL A 56 4.39 11.63 -10.14
C VAL A 56 3.00 11.91 -9.58
N LYS A 57 1.97 11.36 -10.23
CA LYS A 57 0.60 11.33 -9.71
C LYS A 57 0.35 9.98 -9.05
N ILE A 58 0.17 9.98 -7.73
CA ILE A 58 -0.10 8.77 -6.96
C ILE A 58 -1.61 8.68 -6.73
N SER A 59 -2.19 7.56 -7.15
CA SER A 59 -3.56 7.16 -6.83
C SER A 59 -3.51 6.09 -5.74
N LEU A 60 -3.90 6.45 -4.52
CA LEU A 60 -4.04 5.55 -3.39
C LEU A 60 -5.46 4.98 -3.34
N TRP A 61 -5.57 3.66 -3.34
CA TRP A 61 -6.82 2.93 -3.21
C TRP A 61 -6.81 2.23 -1.85
N VAL A 62 -7.61 2.70 -0.91
CA VAL A 62 -7.82 2.06 0.38
C VAL A 62 -8.97 1.07 0.21
N ILE A 63 -8.68 -0.22 0.38
CA ILE A 63 -9.61 -1.30 0.09
C ILE A 63 -9.98 -2.04 1.36
N SER A 64 -11.27 -2.02 1.69
CA SER A 64 -11.84 -2.80 2.79
C SER A 64 -11.86 -4.30 2.48
N LEU A 65 -11.52 -5.12 3.47
CA LEU A 65 -11.57 -6.57 3.35
C LEU A 65 -12.96 -7.16 3.62
N ASP A 66 -13.97 -6.34 3.92
CA ASP A 66 -15.33 -6.82 4.18
C ASP A 66 -15.87 -7.67 3.03
N SER A 67 -16.35 -8.87 3.34
CA SER A 67 -16.93 -9.81 2.39
C SER A 67 -18.04 -9.21 1.50
N GLU A 68 -18.75 -8.19 1.96
CA GLU A 68 -19.78 -7.48 1.18
C GLU A 68 -19.23 -6.90 -0.13
N PHE A 69 -17.94 -6.52 -0.17
CA PHE A 69 -17.29 -5.90 -1.33
C PHE A 69 -16.43 -6.84 -2.17
N GLN A 70 -16.43 -8.14 -1.87
CA GLN A 70 -15.52 -9.12 -2.48
C GLN A 70 -15.60 -9.19 -4.01
N GLN A 71 -16.79 -9.03 -4.60
CA GLN A 71 -16.95 -9.04 -6.06
C GLN A 71 -16.35 -7.80 -6.74
N LEU A 72 -16.34 -6.66 -6.04
CA LEU A 72 -15.83 -5.39 -6.55
C LEU A 72 -14.29 -5.30 -6.40
N ARG A 73 -13.73 -5.84 -5.31
CA ARG A 73 -12.27 -5.78 -5.03
C ARG A 73 -11.38 -6.25 -6.18
N LYS A 74 -11.80 -7.29 -6.89
CA LYS A 74 -10.99 -7.91 -7.96
C LYS A 74 -10.64 -6.93 -9.08
N SER A 75 -11.51 -5.99 -9.40
CA SER A 75 -11.23 -4.99 -10.42
C SER A 75 -10.36 -3.86 -9.88
N TYR A 76 -10.46 -3.57 -8.58
CA TYR A 76 -9.70 -2.51 -7.91
C TYR A 76 -8.21 -2.82 -7.82
N TYR A 77 -7.77 -4.08 -7.83
CA TYR A 77 -6.35 -4.42 -7.86
C TYR A 77 -5.66 -4.23 -9.22
N MET A 78 -6.42 -4.09 -10.32
CA MET A 78 -5.83 -3.96 -11.65
C MET A 78 -4.90 -2.74 -11.73
N ASN A 79 -3.75 -2.94 -12.38
CA ASN A 79 -2.70 -1.94 -12.59
C ASN A 79 -2.09 -1.36 -11.31
N ALA A 80 -2.21 -2.03 -10.15
CA ALA A 80 -1.47 -1.62 -8.97
C ALA A 80 0.03 -1.77 -9.17
N SER A 81 0.78 -0.78 -8.69
CA SER A 81 2.25 -0.73 -8.73
C SER A 81 2.86 -1.15 -7.39
N ILE A 82 2.16 -0.92 -6.27
CA ILE A 82 2.55 -1.33 -4.91
C ILE A 82 1.33 -1.90 -4.18
N LEU A 83 1.58 -2.91 -3.35
CA LEU A 83 0.67 -3.35 -2.29
C LEU A 83 1.22 -2.96 -0.91
N VAL A 84 0.41 -2.29 -0.10
CA VAL A 84 0.70 -1.98 1.31
C VAL A 84 -0.30 -2.73 2.20
N LEU A 85 0.22 -3.53 3.12
CA LEU A 85 -0.55 -4.31 4.09
C LEU A 85 -0.46 -3.64 5.47
N SER A 86 -1.60 -3.24 6.03
CA SER A 86 -1.71 -2.75 7.41
C SER A 86 -2.02 -3.90 8.38
N ILE A 87 -1.20 -4.04 9.43
CA ILE A 87 -1.37 -5.07 10.46
C ILE A 87 -1.46 -4.41 11.85
N GLU A 88 -2.66 -4.41 12.40
CA GLU A 88 -3.00 -3.85 13.70
C GLU A 88 -3.42 -4.95 14.69
N GLU A 89 -4.09 -5.99 14.18
CA GLU A 89 -4.54 -7.16 14.90
C GLU A 89 -3.61 -8.36 14.65
N TYR A 90 -3.24 -9.07 15.72
CA TYR A 90 -2.26 -10.17 15.73
C TYR A 90 -2.84 -11.46 16.33
N ASP A 91 -4.15 -11.49 16.52
CA ASP A 91 -4.87 -12.61 17.15
C ASP A 91 -5.23 -13.72 16.16
N GLN A 92 -5.10 -13.44 14.87
CA GLN A 92 -5.35 -14.37 13.77
C GLN A 92 -4.02 -14.78 13.12
N ASP A 93 -4.00 -15.99 12.56
CA ASP A 93 -2.92 -16.45 11.70
C ASP A 93 -2.76 -15.46 10.52
N LEU A 94 -1.70 -14.65 10.59
CA LEU A 94 -1.43 -13.59 9.62
C LEU A 94 -1.25 -14.17 8.21
N HIS A 95 -0.73 -15.39 8.09
CA HIS A 95 -0.58 -16.07 6.80
C HIS A 95 -1.94 -16.35 6.18
N SER A 96 -2.84 -16.96 6.95
CA SER A 96 -4.21 -17.26 6.50
C SER A 96 -4.98 -16.01 6.08
N LYS A 97 -4.65 -14.84 6.66
CA LYS A 97 -5.27 -13.56 6.33
C LYS A 97 -4.67 -12.90 5.09
N PHE A 98 -3.34 -12.81 5.01
CA PHE A 98 -2.67 -11.97 4.01
C PHE A 98 -2.21 -12.72 2.76
N GLU A 99 -1.94 -14.03 2.81
CA GLU A 99 -1.56 -14.80 1.61
C GLU A 99 -2.65 -14.77 0.53
N PRO A 100 -3.95 -14.99 0.84
CA PRO A 100 -5.00 -14.93 -0.17
C PRO A 100 -5.14 -13.55 -0.83
N ILE A 101 -4.88 -12.48 -0.07
CA ILE A 101 -4.94 -11.09 -0.57
C ILE A 101 -3.82 -10.86 -1.57
N VAL A 102 -2.60 -11.27 -1.23
CA VAL A 102 -1.43 -11.15 -2.12
C VAL A 102 -1.65 -11.96 -3.40
N ASP A 103 -2.15 -13.18 -3.30
CA ASP A 103 -2.48 -14.02 -4.45
C ASP A 103 -3.53 -13.36 -5.35
N GLU A 104 -4.57 -12.75 -4.75
CA GLU A 104 -5.61 -12.05 -5.49
C GLU A 104 -5.05 -10.82 -6.23
N VAL A 105 -4.21 -10.02 -5.58
CA VAL A 105 -3.54 -8.86 -6.19
C VAL A 105 -2.63 -9.32 -7.33
N PHE A 106 -1.76 -10.30 -7.08
CA PHE A 106 -0.82 -10.82 -8.08
C PHE A 106 -1.53 -11.49 -9.26
N SER A 107 -2.73 -12.04 -9.08
CA SER A 107 -3.55 -12.52 -10.20
C SER A 107 -3.96 -11.41 -11.18
N LYS A 108 -3.92 -10.14 -10.75
CA LYS A 108 -4.30 -8.96 -11.55
C LYS A 108 -3.12 -8.14 -12.02
N THR A 109 -2.00 -8.17 -11.30
CA THR A 109 -0.83 -7.34 -11.59
C THR A 109 0.39 -8.15 -12.00
N GLY A 110 0.49 -9.43 -11.64
CA GLY A 110 1.79 -10.08 -11.47
C GLY A 110 2.47 -9.63 -10.18
N LYS A 111 3.71 -10.07 -9.97
CA LYS A 111 4.48 -9.68 -8.77
C LYS A 111 4.74 -8.18 -8.76
N ILE A 112 4.39 -7.53 -7.66
CA ILE A 112 4.66 -6.12 -7.38
C ILE A 112 5.28 -5.99 -5.98
N PRO A 113 6.04 -4.92 -5.70
CA PRO A 113 6.58 -4.68 -4.36
C PRO A 113 5.49 -4.65 -3.29
N ILE A 114 5.79 -5.29 -2.16
CA ILE A 114 4.92 -5.36 -0.98
C ILE A 114 5.58 -4.62 0.19
N ALA A 115 4.83 -3.73 0.82
CA ALA A 115 5.16 -3.20 2.15
C ALA A 115 4.22 -3.78 3.20
N ILE A 116 4.80 -4.24 4.31
CA ILE A 116 4.06 -4.59 5.52
C ILE A 116 4.29 -3.48 6.55
N VAL A 117 3.19 -2.91 7.04
CA VAL A 117 3.21 -1.83 8.05
C VAL A 117 2.45 -2.29 9.28
N ALA A 118 3.16 -2.30 10.40
CA ALA A 118 2.67 -2.77 11.68
C ALA A 118 3.13 -1.85 12.81
N ASN A 119 2.40 -1.81 13.93
CA ASN A 119 2.87 -1.18 15.16
C ASN A 119 3.26 -2.24 16.18
N THR A 120 4.55 -2.34 16.48
CA THR A 120 5.13 -3.32 17.41
C THR A 120 5.69 -2.71 18.69
N SER A 121 5.54 -1.39 18.88
CA SER A 121 6.11 -0.66 20.02
C SER A 121 5.72 -1.27 21.37
N GLU A 122 4.49 -1.75 21.50
CA GLU A 122 4.00 -2.51 22.66
C GLU A 122 3.86 -4.03 22.41
N LYS A 123 4.04 -4.48 21.17
CA LYS A 123 3.79 -5.85 20.70
C LYS A 123 5.06 -6.55 20.19
N LYS A 124 6.20 -6.33 20.86
CA LYS A 124 7.52 -6.86 20.45
C LYS A 124 7.56 -8.38 20.27
N ARG A 125 6.68 -9.12 20.96
CA ARG A 125 6.58 -10.58 20.85
C ARG A 125 6.07 -11.06 19.49
N GLU A 126 5.40 -10.19 18.74
CA GLU A 126 4.82 -10.51 17.41
C GLU A 126 5.81 -10.25 16.26
N VAL A 127 6.97 -9.63 16.55
CA VAL A 127 8.00 -9.32 15.54
C VAL A 127 8.49 -10.57 14.79
N PRO A 128 8.72 -11.74 15.42
CA PRO A 128 9.11 -12.95 14.69
C PRO A 128 8.07 -13.39 13.66
N GLU A 129 6.79 -13.35 13.99
CA GLU A 129 5.70 -13.73 13.07
C GLU A 129 5.63 -12.76 11.88
N LEU A 130 5.78 -11.46 12.12
CA LEU A 130 5.85 -10.47 11.05
C LEU A 130 7.06 -10.67 10.11
N LEU A 131 8.20 -11.12 10.65
CA LEU A 131 9.39 -11.44 9.85
C LEU A 131 9.16 -12.70 9.01
N GLU A 132 8.52 -13.72 9.58
CA GLU A 132 8.14 -14.93 8.85
C GLU A 132 7.14 -14.63 7.73
N LEU A 133 6.12 -13.83 8.00
CA LEU A 133 5.16 -13.33 7.02
C LEU A 133 5.86 -12.53 5.92
N ALA A 134 6.73 -11.59 6.27
CA ALA A 134 7.49 -10.78 5.32
C ALA A 134 8.35 -11.65 4.39
N ALA A 135 9.05 -12.64 4.95
CA ALA A 135 9.85 -13.58 4.17
C ALA A 135 8.98 -14.46 3.25
N LYS A 136 7.83 -14.91 3.76
CA LYS A 136 6.88 -15.75 3.02
C LYS A 136 6.25 -15.01 1.84
N LEU A 137 5.91 -13.74 2.04
CA LEU A 137 5.31 -12.86 1.03
C LEU A 137 6.35 -12.20 0.11
N ASP A 138 7.65 -12.39 0.35
CA ASP A 138 8.74 -11.72 -0.39
C ASP A 138 8.61 -10.18 -0.30
N ALA A 139 8.29 -9.68 0.90
CA ALA A 139 8.01 -8.28 1.14
C ALA A 139 9.26 -7.40 0.97
N SER A 140 9.13 -6.35 0.15
CA SER A 140 10.21 -5.41 -0.16
C SER A 140 10.51 -4.46 1.00
N GLN A 141 9.50 -4.15 1.82
CA GLN A 141 9.64 -3.30 3.00
C GLN A 141 8.86 -3.87 4.18
N LEU A 142 9.45 -3.78 5.38
CA LEU A 142 8.81 -4.08 6.65
C LEU A 142 8.97 -2.87 7.58
N ILE A 143 7.86 -2.25 7.97
CA ILE A 143 7.78 -1.06 8.82
C ILE A 143 7.10 -1.48 10.12
N LEU A 144 7.84 -1.51 11.22
CA LEU A 144 7.38 -2.11 12.49
C LEU A 144 7.00 -1.08 13.56
N ASP A 145 7.29 0.20 13.32
CA ASP A 145 7.01 1.28 14.26
C ASP A 145 6.32 2.42 13.50
N VAL A 146 5.00 2.33 13.40
CA VAL A 146 4.17 3.32 12.70
C VAL A 146 4.14 4.67 13.42
N GLU A 147 4.50 4.73 14.70
CA GLU A 147 4.56 5.97 15.48
C GLU A 147 5.85 6.75 15.20
N ASN A 148 6.89 6.06 14.69
CA ASN A 148 8.07 6.73 14.16
C ASN A 148 7.77 7.27 12.75
N LEU A 149 7.20 8.47 12.73
CA LEU A 149 6.73 9.14 11.51
C LEU A 149 7.85 9.36 10.49
N ASP A 150 9.03 9.77 10.96
CA ASP A 150 10.19 10.01 10.09
C ASP A 150 10.62 8.70 9.39
N LEU A 151 10.63 7.58 10.12
CA LEU A 151 10.97 6.27 9.56
C LEU A 151 9.88 5.76 8.60
N LEU A 152 8.61 6.01 8.91
CA LEU A 152 7.49 5.66 8.04
C LEU A 152 7.56 6.44 6.73
N GLU A 153 7.78 7.75 6.79
CA GLU A 153 7.96 8.60 5.60
C GLU A 153 9.17 8.13 4.77
N GLU A 154 10.35 7.98 5.38
CA GLU A 154 11.58 7.55 4.70
C GLU A 154 11.38 6.23 3.95
N LYS A 155 10.78 5.23 4.62
CA LYS A 155 10.57 3.90 4.01
C LYS A 155 9.51 3.92 2.91
N MET A 156 8.45 4.70 3.06
CA MET A 156 7.42 4.85 2.03
C MET A 156 7.96 5.58 0.80
N GLU A 157 8.71 6.67 0.99
CA GLU A 157 9.37 7.38 -0.11
C GLU A 157 10.37 6.48 -0.84
N ARG A 158 11.17 5.72 -0.08
CA ARG A 158 12.08 4.73 -0.65
C ARG A 158 11.36 3.70 -1.50
N LEU A 159 10.26 3.13 -1.00
CA LEU A 159 9.46 2.14 -1.74
C LEU A 159 8.89 2.73 -3.04
N ILE A 160 8.34 3.95 -2.98
CA ILE A 160 7.81 4.65 -4.16
C ILE A 160 8.92 4.87 -5.17
N ARG A 161 10.07 5.41 -4.74
CA ARG A 161 11.23 5.68 -5.59
C ARG A 161 11.78 4.40 -6.23
N GLU A 162 11.98 3.35 -5.43
CA GLU A 162 12.42 2.04 -5.93
C GLU A 162 11.42 1.49 -6.96
N THR A 163 10.12 1.60 -6.72
CA THR A 163 9.11 1.09 -7.68
C THR A 163 9.07 1.91 -8.97
N LEU A 164 9.26 3.23 -8.90
CA LEU A 164 9.25 4.12 -10.07
C LEU A 164 10.46 3.91 -10.99
N PHE A 165 11.64 3.68 -10.40
CA PHE A 165 12.91 3.72 -11.14
C PHE A 165 13.58 2.36 -11.30
N ASN A 166 13.08 1.29 -10.68
CA ASN A 166 13.64 -0.04 -10.81
C ASN A 166 12.93 -0.81 -11.94
N THR A 167 13.64 -1.03 -13.04
CA THR A 167 13.11 -1.58 -14.32
C THR A 167 13.12 -3.11 -14.39
N GLU A 168 13.48 -3.81 -13.32
CA GLU A 168 13.64 -5.28 -13.30
C GLU A 168 12.37 -6.05 -12.90
N VAL A 169 11.31 -5.37 -12.43
CA VAL A 169 10.01 -6.01 -12.16
C VAL A 169 9.07 -5.62 -13.31
N GLY A 170 8.57 -6.60 -14.05
CA GLY A 170 7.88 -6.47 -15.35
C GLY A 170 6.58 -5.66 -15.44
N ASN A 171 6.36 -4.68 -14.56
CA ASN A 171 5.35 -3.64 -14.66
C ASN A 171 6.02 -2.27 -14.60
N ALA A 172 6.48 -1.77 -15.74
CA ALA A 172 6.81 -0.35 -15.84
C ALA A 172 5.55 0.46 -15.47
N PRO A 173 5.67 1.50 -14.63
CA PRO A 173 4.54 2.37 -14.34
C PRO A 173 3.99 2.97 -15.65
N CYS A 174 2.67 3.19 -15.71
CA CYS A 174 2.06 3.80 -16.89
C CYS A 174 2.61 5.23 -17.08
N ILE A 175 3.48 5.38 -18.07
CA ILE A 175 3.92 6.66 -18.60
C ILE A 175 2.74 7.20 -19.43
N LEU A 176 2.28 8.41 -19.10
CA LEU A 176 1.15 9.07 -19.77
C LEU A 176 1.58 9.76 -21.08
#